data_AF-A0A9D7DCG0-F1
#
_entry.id   AF-A0A9D7DCG0-F1
#
_cell.length_a   1.000
_cell.length_b   1.000
_cell.length_c   1.000
_cell.angle_alpha   90.00
_cell.angle_beta   90.00
_cell.angle_gamma   90.00
#
_symmetry.space_group_name_H-M   'P 1'
#
loop_
_entity.id
_entity.type
_entity.pdbx_description
1 polymer ?
#
loop_
_entity_poly.entity_id
_entity_poly.type
_entity_poly.pdbx_seq_one_letter_code
_entity_poly.pdbx_strand_id
1 'polypeptide(L)'
;MSTPPKKTAAAGFDAEVDSARKRLEASMDEETGFDDLAALQALAPILSEKISSRRLTFTLGDDDDEETQIIVLHVQTDEELGFIFAEDGEYVFESNLEAYFDDFVDDDPERFVERLYETLRADLPKYEVENKG
;
A
#
# COMPACT_ATOMS: atom_id res chain seq x y z
N MET A 1 -49.04 -48.30 -17.76
CA MET A 1 -47.90 -47.55 -18.33
C MET A 1 -48.06 -46.12 -17.79
N SER A 2 -47.46 -45.74 -16.65
CA SER A 2 -46.04 -45.36 -16.44
C SER A 2 -45.61 -44.30 -17.47
N THR A 3 -45.17 -43.06 -17.19
CA THR A 3 -44.69 -42.30 -16.01
C THR A 3 -44.72 -40.79 -16.43
N PRO A 4 -44.54 -39.79 -15.53
CA PRO A 4 -44.85 -38.36 -15.71
C PRO A 4 -43.62 -37.49 -16.14
N PRO A 5 -43.40 -36.26 -15.61
CA PRO A 5 -43.76 -34.96 -16.16
C PRO A 5 -42.52 -34.13 -16.61
N LYS A 6 -42.69 -33.09 -17.44
CA LYS A 6 -41.61 -32.11 -17.70
C LYS A 6 -41.92 -30.76 -17.04
N LYS A 7 -41.46 -30.60 -15.79
CA LYS A 7 -40.91 -29.31 -15.31
C LYS A 7 -39.72 -29.00 -16.26
N THR A 8 -39.41 -27.75 -16.64
CA THR A 8 -38.87 -26.71 -15.77
C THR A 8 -38.76 -25.43 -16.62
N ALA A 9 -39.38 -24.32 -16.23
CA ALA A 9 -39.27 -23.02 -16.92
C ALA A 9 -38.87 -21.90 -15.94
N ALA A 10 -37.91 -22.19 -15.06
CA ALA A 10 -37.39 -21.26 -14.06
C ALA A 10 -35.85 -21.25 -14.02
N ALA A 11 -35.20 -21.56 -15.14
CA ALA A 11 -33.74 -21.64 -15.24
C ALA A 11 -33.11 -20.54 -16.11
N GLY A 12 -33.91 -19.63 -16.68
CA GLY A 12 -33.44 -18.57 -17.58
C GLY A 12 -33.23 -17.24 -16.85
N PHE A 13 -34.29 -16.71 -16.24
CA PHE A 13 -34.25 -15.39 -15.59
C PHE A 13 -33.30 -15.35 -14.39
N ASP A 14 -33.32 -16.39 -13.55
CA ASP A 14 -32.44 -16.50 -12.38
C ASP A 14 -30.96 -16.57 -12.78
N ALA A 15 -30.65 -17.27 -13.88
CA ALA A 15 -29.29 -17.36 -14.43
C ALA A 15 -28.82 -16.06 -15.10
N GLU A 16 -29.73 -15.30 -15.71
CA GLU A 16 -29.42 -13.98 -16.27
C GLU A 16 -29.20 -12.93 -15.17
N VAL A 17 -29.99 -12.97 -14.08
CA VAL A 17 -29.81 -12.11 -12.91
C VAL A 17 -28.51 -12.44 -12.18
N ASP A 18 -28.19 -13.73 -12.01
CA ASP A 18 -26.92 -14.17 -11.42
C ASP A 18 -25.72 -13.73 -12.29
N SER A 19 -25.84 -13.84 -13.61
CA SER A 19 -24.80 -13.36 -14.53
C SER A 19 -24.65 -11.84 -14.54
N ALA A 20 -25.75 -11.09 -14.41
CA ALA A 20 -25.73 -9.64 -14.31
C ALA A 20 -25.17 -9.17 -12.96
N ARG A 21 -25.54 -9.86 -11.87
CA ARG A 21 -24.99 -9.63 -10.53
C ARG A 21 -23.51 -9.96 -10.50
N LYS A 22 -23.08 -11.07 -11.08
CA LYS A 22 -21.67 -11.45 -11.20
C LYS A 22 -20.87 -10.50 -12.09
N ARG A 23 -21.48 -9.92 -13.13
CA ARG A 23 -20.86 -8.84 -13.91
C ARG A 23 -20.79 -7.53 -13.14
N LEU A 24 -21.79 -7.23 -12.30
CA LEU A 24 -21.81 -6.02 -11.47
C LEU A 24 -20.83 -6.15 -10.29
N GLU A 25 -20.76 -7.31 -9.63
CA GLU A 25 -19.74 -7.65 -8.64
C GLU A 25 -18.36 -7.65 -9.30
N ALA A 26 -18.20 -8.25 -10.50
CA ALA A 26 -16.93 -8.17 -11.23
C ALA A 26 -16.59 -6.75 -11.69
N SER A 27 -17.55 -5.88 -11.99
CA SER A 27 -17.31 -4.46 -12.34
C SER A 27 -17.15 -3.55 -11.12
N MET A 28 -17.57 -4.00 -9.93
CA MET A 28 -17.22 -3.36 -8.65
C MET A 28 -15.85 -3.86 -8.15
N ASP A 29 -15.46 -5.08 -8.53
CA ASP A 29 -14.09 -5.58 -8.41
C ASP A 29 -13.18 -4.99 -9.50
N GLU A 30 -13.70 -4.56 -10.67
CA GLU A 30 -13.01 -3.86 -11.77
C GLU A 30 -12.69 -2.38 -11.43
N GLU A 31 -12.80 -2.01 -10.15
CA GLU A 31 -11.80 -1.17 -9.47
C GLU A 31 -10.61 -2.08 -9.06
N THR A 32 -10.13 -2.92 -9.98
CA THR A 32 -8.89 -3.70 -9.83
C THR A 32 -7.71 -2.75 -10.07
N GLY A 33 -7.67 -1.65 -9.33
CA GLY A 33 -6.47 -0.86 -9.14
C GLY A 33 -5.48 -1.70 -8.34
N PHE A 34 -4.22 -1.36 -8.42
CA PHE A 34 -3.15 -1.93 -7.61
C PHE A 34 -3.59 -2.28 -6.16
N ASP A 35 -3.30 -3.49 -5.66
CA ASP A 35 -3.59 -3.82 -4.26
C ASP A 35 -2.49 -3.21 -3.39
N ASP A 36 -2.75 -2.00 -2.89
CA ASP A 36 -1.76 -1.16 -2.21
C ASP A 36 -1.23 -1.86 -0.95
N LEU A 37 -2.10 -2.58 -0.24
CA LEU A 37 -1.73 -3.40 0.91
C LEU A 37 -0.74 -4.51 0.51
N ALA A 38 -1.00 -5.26 -0.56
CA ALA A 38 -0.09 -6.30 -1.04
C ALA A 38 1.23 -5.70 -1.55
N ALA A 39 1.19 -4.53 -2.19
CA ALA A 39 2.37 -3.81 -2.65
C ALA A 39 3.25 -3.40 -1.46
N LEU A 40 2.66 -2.83 -0.40
CA LEU A 40 3.37 -2.46 0.82
C LEU A 40 3.87 -3.67 1.61
N GLN A 41 3.10 -4.75 1.66
CA GLN A 41 3.55 -6.02 2.25
C GLN A 41 4.74 -6.62 1.48
N ALA A 42 4.80 -6.44 0.16
CA ALA A 42 5.96 -6.82 -0.66
C ALA A 42 7.16 -5.90 -0.46
N LEU A 43 6.93 -4.62 -0.13
CA LEU A 43 7.97 -3.64 0.15
C LEU A 43 8.62 -3.83 1.53
N ALA A 44 7.83 -4.22 2.54
CA ALA A 44 8.29 -4.44 3.92
C ALA A 44 9.56 -5.32 4.06
N PRO A 45 9.68 -6.49 3.40
CA PRO A 45 10.92 -7.28 3.47
C PRO A 45 12.11 -6.57 2.83
N ILE A 46 11.90 -5.79 1.75
CA ILE A 46 12.95 -5.05 1.06
C ILE A 46 13.47 -3.90 1.94
N LEU A 47 12.56 -3.17 2.60
CA LEU A 47 12.89 -2.15 3.60
C LEU A 47 13.76 -2.73 4.72
N SER A 48 13.38 -3.90 5.25
CA SER A 48 14.13 -4.56 6.33
C SER A 48 15.53 -5.03 5.89
N GLU A 49 15.65 -5.52 4.65
CA GLU A 49 16.92 -6.00 4.10
C GLU A 49 17.88 -4.86 3.76
N LYS A 50 17.40 -3.82 3.05
CA LYS A 50 18.22 -2.71 2.55
C LYS A 50 18.45 -1.64 3.60
N ILE A 51 17.47 -1.38 4.47
CA ILE A 51 17.52 -0.34 5.51
C ILE A 51 17.61 -0.98 6.91
N SER A 52 18.72 -1.67 7.16
CA SER A 52 19.04 -2.16 8.50
C SER A 52 19.54 -1.00 9.39
N SER A 53 18.60 -0.26 9.98
CA SER A 53 18.90 0.90 10.84
C SER A 53 18.44 0.65 12.28
N ARG A 54 19.25 1.08 13.24
CA ARG A 54 18.85 1.16 14.67
C ARG A 54 18.14 2.48 15.01
N ARG A 55 18.10 3.42 14.06
CA ARG A 55 17.51 4.76 14.24
C ARG A 55 16.12 4.88 13.65
N LEU A 56 15.74 3.95 12.78
CA LEU A 56 14.48 4.00 12.04
C LEU A 56 13.68 2.74 12.33
N THR A 57 12.37 2.89 12.38
CA THR A 57 11.43 1.77 12.36
C THR A 57 10.39 2.03 11.29
N PHE A 58 9.94 0.96 10.64
CA PHE A 58 8.92 0.99 9.61
C PHE A 58 7.71 0.24 10.14
N THR A 59 6.58 0.92 10.25
CA THR A 59 5.36 0.34 10.85
C THR A 59 4.19 0.51 9.90
N LEU A 60 3.44 -0.56 9.65
CA LEU A 60 2.18 -0.46 8.92
C LEU A 60 1.22 0.41 9.74
N GLY A 61 0.82 1.55 9.18
CA GLY A 61 -0.23 2.41 9.68
C GLY A 61 -1.55 2.04 8.99
N ASP A 62 -2.59 1.91 9.79
CA ASP A 62 -3.97 1.80 9.35
C ASP A 62 -4.62 3.08 9.88
N ASP A 63 -4.69 4.13 9.05
CA ASP A 63 -5.46 5.32 9.43
C ASP A 63 -6.93 5.03 9.12
N ASP A 64 -7.83 5.42 10.03
CA ASP A 64 -9.25 5.03 10.07
C ASP A 64 -10.04 5.41 8.79
N ASP A 65 -9.46 6.23 7.90
CA ASP A 65 -10.11 6.79 6.72
C ASP A 65 -9.19 6.84 5.47
N GLU A 66 -8.74 5.70 4.92
CA GLU A 66 -8.86 5.38 3.47
C GLU A 66 -7.69 4.60 2.81
N GLU A 67 -6.43 4.61 3.29
CA GLU A 67 -5.32 3.93 2.56
C GLU A 67 -4.28 3.26 3.48
N THR A 68 -3.83 2.04 3.11
CA THR A 68 -2.74 1.36 3.83
C THR A 68 -1.44 2.12 3.59
N GLN A 69 -0.67 2.37 4.65
CA GLN A 69 0.64 3.03 4.54
C GLN A 69 1.69 2.43 5.48
N ILE A 70 2.96 2.70 5.20
CA ILE A 70 4.10 2.39 6.08
C ILE A 70 4.65 3.70 6.62
N ILE A 71 4.55 3.89 7.94
CA ILE A 71 5.09 5.05 8.64
C ILE A 71 6.59 4.85 8.85
N VAL A 72 7.38 5.87 8.51
CA VAL A 72 8.82 5.95 8.73
C VAL A 72 9.09 6.72 10.01
N LEU A 73 9.37 6.00 11.09
CA LEU A 73 9.54 6.57 12.44
C LEU A 73 11.01 6.68 12.84
N HIS A 74 11.39 7.82 13.40
CA HIS A 74 12.69 8.00 14.04
C HIS A 74 12.66 7.55 15.50
N VAL A 75 13.31 6.43 15.79
CA VAL A 75 13.22 5.71 17.08
C VAL A 75 13.70 6.54 18.27
N GLN A 76 14.64 7.48 18.09
CA GLN A 76 15.17 8.25 19.23
C GLN A 76 14.23 9.36 19.69
N THR A 77 13.48 9.94 18.75
CA THR A 77 12.60 11.09 19.01
C THR A 77 11.13 10.73 18.99
N ASP A 78 10.79 9.50 18.57
CA ASP A 78 9.42 9.06 18.32
C ASP A 78 8.71 9.94 17.28
N GLU A 79 9.48 10.53 16.35
CA GLU A 79 8.99 11.45 15.33
C GLU A 79 8.70 10.70 14.03
N GLU A 80 7.56 11.00 13.41
CA GLU A 80 7.17 10.51 12.09
C GLU A 80 7.89 11.33 11.02
N LEU A 81 8.89 10.75 10.36
CA LEU A 81 9.65 11.42 9.31
C LEU A 81 8.84 11.54 8.00
N GLY A 82 7.93 10.60 7.78
CA GLY A 82 7.11 10.50 6.58
C GLY A 82 6.39 9.15 6.51
N PHE A 83 5.67 8.92 5.43
CA PHE A 83 4.90 7.72 5.17
C PHE A 83 5.11 7.25 3.73
N ILE A 84 4.90 5.96 3.53
CA ILE A 84 5.05 5.28 2.25
C ILE A 84 3.71 4.64 1.91
N PHE A 85 3.18 4.94 0.74
CA PHE A 85 1.97 4.30 0.23
C PHE A 85 2.20 3.85 -1.20
N ALA A 86 1.26 3.04 -1.67
CA ALA A 86 1.22 2.51 -3.01
C ALA A 86 -0.01 3.14 -3.68
N GLU A 87 0.14 3.67 -4.89
CA GLU A 87 -0.96 4.24 -5.66
C GLU A 87 -0.65 4.08 -7.15
N ASP A 88 -1.65 3.72 -7.97
CA ASP A 88 -1.55 3.57 -9.43
C ASP A 88 -0.41 2.65 -9.93
N GLY A 89 0.06 1.71 -9.09
CA GLY A 89 1.18 0.83 -9.43
C GLY A 89 2.57 1.41 -9.10
N GLU A 90 2.62 2.56 -8.45
CA GLU A 90 3.84 3.23 -8.02
C GLU A 90 3.94 3.24 -6.49
N TYR A 91 5.17 3.36 -5.98
CA TYR A 91 5.45 3.58 -4.57
C TYR A 91 5.75 5.04 -4.34
N VAL A 92 5.05 5.65 -3.40
CA VAL A 92 5.20 7.06 -3.05
C VAL A 92 5.76 7.18 -1.64
N PHE A 93 6.76 8.02 -1.46
CA PHE A 93 7.21 8.51 -0.16
C PHE A 93 6.82 9.97 -0.02
N GLU A 94 6.03 10.26 1.01
CA GLU A 94 5.70 11.62 1.43
C GLU A 94 6.33 11.92 2.79
N SER A 95 7.01 13.05 2.86
CA SER A 95 7.74 13.52 4.02
C SER A 95 6.87 14.40 4.90
N ASN A 96 6.81 14.11 6.20
CA ASN A 96 6.26 15.05 7.17
C ASN A 96 7.23 16.21 7.48
N LEU A 97 8.47 16.10 6.99
CA LEU A 97 9.57 17.01 7.26
C LEU A 97 10.18 17.48 5.94
N GLU A 98 9.39 18.15 5.10
CA GLU A 98 9.75 18.67 3.77
C GLU A 98 11.04 19.53 3.76
N ALA A 99 11.40 20.13 4.90
CA ALA A 99 12.65 20.89 5.06
C ALA A 99 13.92 20.00 5.07
N TYR A 100 13.76 18.69 5.24
CA TYR A 100 14.83 17.70 5.38
C TYR A 100 14.76 16.60 4.33
N PHE A 101 13.58 16.06 4.05
CA PHE A 101 13.41 14.95 3.10
C PHE A 101 12.47 15.37 1.99
N ASP A 102 12.87 15.10 0.75
CA ASP A 102 12.12 15.38 -0.48
C ASP A 102 11.15 14.23 -0.75
N ASP A 103 9.94 14.56 -1.20
CA ASP A 103 8.94 13.59 -1.62
C ASP A 103 9.34 12.96 -2.95
N PHE A 104 9.01 11.69 -3.14
CA PHE A 104 9.29 11.03 -4.41
C PHE A 104 8.41 9.83 -4.68
N VAL A 105 8.33 9.49 -5.97
CA VAL A 105 7.64 8.31 -6.50
C VAL A 105 8.63 7.45 -7.28
N ASP A 106 8.49 6.13 -7.22
CA ASP A 106 9.19 5.17 -8.08
C ASP A 106 8.30 3.94 -8.33
N ASP A 107 8.34 3.40 -9.56
CA ASP A 107 7.55 2.24 -9.97
C ASP A 107 8.19 0.90 -9.59
N ASP A 108 9.49 0.90 -9.27
CA ASP A 108 10.22 -0.30 -8.87
C ASP A 108 10.47 -0.34 -7.36
N PRO A 109 10.09 -1.42 -6.66
CA PRO A 109 10.20 -1.48 -5.20
C PRO A 109 11.65 -1.51 -4.70
N GLU A 110 12.60 -2.08 -5.46
CA GLU A 110 14.01 -2.08 -5.05
C GLU A 110 14.61 -0.68 -5.18
N ARG A 111 14.38 -0.02 -6.32
CA ARG A 111 14.83 1.35 -6.58
C ARG A 111 14.19 2.34 -5.63
N PHE A 112 12.90 2.19 -5.33
CA PHE A 112 12.20 2.98 -4.32
C PHE A 112 12.92 2.92 -2.98
N VAL A 113 13.22 1.71 -2.49
CA VAL A 113 13.89 1.52 -1.19
C VAL A 113 15.34 2.01 -1.22
N GLU A 114 16.05 1.85 -2.33
CA GLU A 114 17.40 2.41 -2.51
C GLU A 114 17.38 3.94 -2.42
N ARG A 115 16.44 4.59 -3.11
CA ARG A 115 16.28 6.04 -3.07
C ARG A 115 15.88 6.52 -1.67
N LEU A 116 14.94 5.84 -1.02
CA LEU A 116 14.55 6.11 0.36
C LEU A 116 15.75 6.03 1.30
N TYR A 117 16.57 4.99 1.15
CA TYR A 117 17.79 4.84 1.94
C TYR A 117 18.76 6.01 1.72
N GLU A 118 18.97 6.44 0.47
CA GLU A 118 19.85 7.56 0.15
C GLU A 118 19.34 8.87 0.75
N THR A 119 18.06 9.17 0.58
CA THR A 119 17.38 10.36 1.16
C THR A 119 17.52 10.38 2.68
N LEU A 120 17.14 9.30 3.36
CA LEU A 120 17.24 9.23 4.81
C LEU A 120 18.69 9.26 5.29
N ARG A 121 19.62 8.60 4.59
CA ARG A 121 21.04 8.59 4.98
C ARG A 121 21.69 9.98 4.89
N ALA A 122 21.34 10.75 3.86
CA ALA A 122 21.92 12.06 3.63
C ALA A 122 21.45 13.08 4.68
N ASP A 123 20.15 13.12 4.95
CA ASP A 123 19.53 14.22 5.69
C ASP A 123 19.16 13.89 7.14
N LEU A 124 19.03 12.60 7.50
CA LEU A 124 18.75 12.21 8.89
C LEU A 124 19.80 12.72 9.89
N PRO A 125 21.12 12.67 9.62
CA PRO A 125 22.11 13.23 10.54
C PRO A 125 21.94 14.74 10.76
N LYS A 126 21.49 15.48 9.73
CA LYS A 126 21.24 16.91 9.81
C LYS A 126 20.02 17.18 10.69
N TYR A 127 18.91 16.47 10.44
CA TYR A 127 17.72 16.50 11.30
C TYR A 127 18.06 16.20 12.76
N GLU A 128 18.84 15.14 13.03
CA GLU A 128 19.23 14.75 14.39
C GLU A 128 20.06 15.82 15.11
N VAL A 129 20.89 16.57 14.38
CA VAL A 129 21.70 17.65 14.95
C VAL A 129 20.84 18.86 15.28
N GLU A 130 19.91 19.23 14.41
CA GLU A 130 19.05 20.39 14.60
C GLU A 130 17.98 20.16 15.67
N ASN A 131 17.53 18.91 15.87
CA ASN A 131 16.53 18.54 16.88
C ASN A 131 17.13 18.03 18.19
N LYS A 132 18.46 17.85 18.28
CA LYS A 132 19.16 17.67 19.57
C LYS A 132 19.38 19.03 20.24
N GLY A 133 18.27 19.63 20.70
CA GLY A 133 18.23 20.80 21.59
C GLY A 133 18.11 20.40 23.05
#